data_AF-A0A8H5V646-F1
#
_entry.id   AF-A0A8H5V646-F1
#
_cell.length_a   1.000
_cell.length_b   1.000
_cell.length_c   1.000
_cell.angle_alpha   90.00
_cell.angle_beta   90.00
_cell.angle_gamma   90.00
#
_symmetry.space_group_name_H-M   'P 1'
#
loop_
_entity.id
_entity.type
_entity.pdbx_description
1 polymer ?
#
loop_
_entity_poly.entity_id
_entity_poly.type
_entity_poly.pdbx_seq_one_letter_code
_entity_poly.pdbx_strand_id
1 'polypeptide(L)'
;MQNWESLRPGNTINNPFTDHLKALIITTQTASREIGTCLVEAKAGSERLEKLVVSANLSQTENEYTLKLVKENNEKTSSILDAVTDTMGVASSQLVRLFSLTEHLEVWIRTLVHYCNEIIDLVQRNTDMLLSIHGIVTRLESAMRVPGVNCPILEFENPFGIKMALPFQMCDTWEGLCRLLVVMFYNKPGHRLVERRRFVVMQSRTNMPIKPEHWSTSIVPGDSLNMSILLERLGSQSTGFRCPRCDYVFDSISSSFRRGYQCPKCFLWSDTADEVQLGISLILAV
;
A
#
# COMPACT_ATOMS: atom_id res chain seq x y z
N MET A 1 37.48 103.24 -95.16
CA MET A 1 37.89 102.91 -96.55
C MET A 1 37.47 101.48 -96.81
N GLN A 2 36.80 101.07 -97.88
CA GLN A 2 36.18 101.76 -99.00
C GLN A 2 35.26 100.69 -99.61
N ASN A 3 34.08 101.14 -100.01
CA ASN A 3 33.02 100.45 -100.73
C ASN A 3 33.54 99.79 -102.03
N TRP A 4 33.00 98.61 -102.43
CA TRP A 4 32.85 98.20 -103.84
C TRP A 4 31.75 97.13 -104.00
N GLU A 5 30.54 97.65 -104.26
CA GLU A 5 29.60 97.29 -105.33
C GLU A 5 29.50 95.84 -105.86
N SER A 6 28.31 95.27 -105.64
CA SER A 6 27.33 94.88 -106.68
C SER A 6 27.86 94.27 -107.99
N LEU A 7 27.47 93.02 -108.28
CA LEU A 7 27.06 92.51 -109.60
C LEU A 7 26.24 91.20 -109.44
N ARG A 8 24.96 91.22 -109.85
CA ARG A 8 24.15 90.04 -110.25
C ARG A 8 23.94 90.15 -111.78
N PRO A 9 23.44 89.13 -112.49
CA PRO A 9 23.59 87.67 -112.34
C PRO A 9 24.04 87.01 -113.68
N GLY A 10 24.53 85.78 -113.65
CA GLY A 10 24.83 85.01 -114.87
C GLY A 10 24.92 83.52 -114.58
N ASN A 11 24.10 82.74 -115.27
CA ASN A 11 23.71 81.38 -114.92
C ASN A 11 24.81 80.33 -115.23
N THR A 12 25.01 79.42 -114.26
CA THR A 12 25.43 78.00 -114.36
C THR A 12 26.66 77.60 -115.19
N ILE A 13 27.72 77.10 -114.52
CA ILE A 13 28.30 75.75 -114.74
C ILE A 13 28.81 75.19 -113.40
N ASN A 14 28.34 74.00 -113.02
CA ASN A 14 28.63 73.28 -111.77
C ASN A 14 30.12 72.92 -111.63
N ASN A 15 30.77 73.30 -110.51
CA ASN A 15 32.12 72.84 -110.16
C ASN A 15 32.06 71.75 -109.06
N PRO A 16 32.18 70.47 -109.44
CA PRO A 16 31.91 69.34 -108.54
C PRO A 16 32.89 69.18 -107.38
N PHE A 17 34.09 69.78 -107.44
CA PHE A 17 35.12 69.63 -106.40
C PHE A 17 34.85 70.51 -105.17
N THR A 18 34.43 71.76 -105.38
CA THR A 18 34.07 72.70 -104.30
C THR A 18 32.81 72.25 -103.55
N ASP A 19 31.85 71.67 -104.28
CA ASP A 19 30.65 71.09 -103.70
C ASP A 19 30.96 69.80 -102.94
N HIS A 20 31.89 68.96 -103.42
CA HIS A 20 32.38 67.79 -102.67
C HIS A 20 33.11 68.15 -101.38
N LEU A 21 33.95 69.17 -101.39
CA LEU A 21 34.74 69.55 -100.21
C LEU A 21 33.85 70.22 -99.14
N LYS A 22 32.87 71.03 -99.55
CA LYS A 22 31.81 71.53 -98.66
C LYS A 22 30.93 70.40 -98.14
N ALA A 23 30.52 69.46 -98.99
CA ALA A 23 29.76 68.29 -98.56
C ALA A 23 30.55 67.47 -97.54
N LEU A 24 31.85 67.22 -97.78
CA LEU A 24 32.74 66.49 -96.88
C LEU A 24 32.84 67.17 -95.51
N ILE A 25 33.09 68.48 -95.48
CA ILE A 25 33.16 69.30 -94.24
C ILE A 25 31.83 69.24 -93.49
N ILE A 26 30.71 69.39 -94.20
CA ILE A 26 29.38 69.30 -93.60
C ILE A 26 29.15 67.91 -93.02
N THR A 27 29.40 66.83 -93.78
CA THR A 27 29.27 65.46 -93.26
C THR A 27 30.20 65.15 -92.10
N THR A 28 31.44 65.67 -92.08
CA THR A 28 32.35 65.46 -90.94
C THR A 28 31.93 66.27 -89.71
N GLN A 29 31.40 67.49 -89.89
CA GLN A 29 30.81 68.25 -88.79
C GLN A 29 29.53 67.61 -88.26
N THR A 30 28.68 67.07 -89.14
CA THR A 30 27.46 66.34 -88.76
C THR A 30 27.81 65.05 -88.03
N ALA A 31 28.74 64.26 -88.56
CA ALA A 31 29.22 63.03 -87.93
C ALA A 31 29.89 63.33 -86.58
N SER A 32 30.70 64.38 -86.47
CA SER A 32 31.32 64.81 -85.20
C SER A 32 30.26 65.23 -84.17
N ARG A 33 29.20 65.94 -84.61
CA ARG A 33 28.08 66.32 -83.75
C ARG A 33 27.30 65.10 -83.28
N GLU A 34 26.99 64.17 -84.18
CA GLU A 34 26.30 62.92 -83.86
C GLU A 34 27.11 62.04 -82.90
N ILE A 35 28.42 61.91 -83.11
CA ILE A 35 29.34 61.23 -82.18
C ILE A 35 29.33 61.92 -80.82
N GLY A 36 29.36 63.25 -80.78
CA GLY A 36 29.26 64.02 -79.55
C GLY A 36 27.94 63.76 -78.80
N THR A 37 26.81 63.72 -79.52
CA THR A 37 25.50 63.38 -78.95
C THR A 37 25.48 61.95 -78.42
N CYS A 38 26.00 60.98 -79.18
CA CYS A 38 26.07 59.58 -78.79
C CYS A 38 26.96 59.38 -77.54
N LEU A 39 28.08 60.11 -77.43
CA LEU A 39 28.95 60.06 -76.25
C LEU A 39 28.28 60.61 -74.99
N VAL A 40 27.48 61.69 -75.12
CA VAL A 40 26.71 62.25 -74.00
C VAL A 40 25.63 61.28 -73.55
N GLU A 41 24.91 60.66 -74.50
CA GLU A 41 23.90 59.63 -74.22
C GLU A 41 24.52 58.39 -73.57
N ALA A 42 25.68 57.94 -74.07
CA ALA A 42 26.41 56.82 -73.49
C ALA A 42 26.89 57.12 -72.06
N LYS A 43 27.35 58.35 -71.79
CA LYS A 43 27.74 58.77 -70.45
C LYS A 43 26.55 58.82 -69.50
N ALA A 44 25.43 59.40 -69.92
CA ALA A 44 24.20 59.42 -69.14
C ALA A 44 23.66 58.00 -68.89
N GLY A 45 23.79 57.11 -69.87
CA GLY A 45 23.48 55.68 -69.75
C GLY A 45 24.36 54.97 -68.72
N SER A 46 25.68 55.22 -68.75
CA SER A 46 26.65 54.66 -67.80
C SER A 46 26.37 55.11 -66.36
N GLU A 47 26.12 56.39 -66.13
CA GLU A 47 25.79 56.91 -64.79
C GLU A 47 24.47 56.33 -64.25
N ARG A 48 23.52 56.05 -65.14
CA ARG A 48 22.24 55.40 -64.79
C ARG A 48 22.43 53.93 -64.44
N LEU A 49 23.30 53.23 -65.18
CA LEU A 49 23.70 51.85 -64.92
C LEU A 49 24.43 51.73 -63.59
N GLU A 50 25.34 52.65 -63.29
CA GLU A 50 26.08 52.69 -62.02
C GLU A 50 25.13 52.87 -60.83
N LYS A 51 24.16 53.80 -60.92
CA LYS A 51 23.12 53.97 -59.89
C LYS A 51 22.26 52.72 -59.70
N LEU A 52 21.89 52.06 -60.79
CA LEU A 52 21.13 50.81 -60.74
C LEU A 52 21.94 49.70 -60.06
N VAL A 53 23.22 49.55 -60.40
CA VAL A 53 24.12 48.57 -59.78
C VAL A 53 24.27 48.83 -58.28
N VAL A 54 24.46 50.09 -57.86
CA VAL A 54 24.53 50.43 -56.44
C VAL A 54 23.23 50.10 -55.71
N SER A 55 22.08 50.42 -56.31
CA SER A 55 20.77 50.10 -55.71
C SER A 55 20.49 48.59 -55.64
N ALA A 56 20.95 47.82 -56.62
CA ALA A 56 20.83 46.36 -56.65
C ALA A 56 21.75 45.69 -55.62
N ASN A 57 22.98 46.19 -55.46
CA ASN A 57 23.88 45.69 -54.42
C ASN A 57 23.31 45.97 -53.02
N LEU A 58 22.73 47.15 -52.80
CA LEU A 58 22.11 47.50 -51.53
C LEU A 58 20.93 46.55 -51.22
N SER A 59 20.03 46.33 -52.18
CA SER A 59 18.89 45.44 -51.99
C SER A 59 19.30 43.97 -51.84
N GLN A 60 20.39 43.54 -52.49
CA GLN A 60 20.95 42.20 -52.28
C GLN A 60 21.43 42.01 -50.84
N THR A 61 22.16 42.98 -50.28
CA THR A 61 22.61 42.89 -48.89
C THR A 61 21.46 42.86 -47.89
N GLU A 62 20.38 43.61 -48.16
CA GLU A 62 19.16 43.60 -47.34
C GLU A 62 18.43 42.25 -47.43
N ASN A 63 18.35 41.66 -48.63
CA ASN A 63 17.80 40.33 -48.84
C ASN A 63 18.62 39.23 -48.16
N GLU A 64 19.94 39.31 -48.16
CA GLU A 64 20.80 38.36 -47.45
C GLU A 64 20.62 38.44 -45.93
N TYR A 65 20.46 39.66 -45.40
CA TYR A 65 20.16 39.87 -43.99
C TYR A 65 18.80 39.28 -43.59
N THR A 66 17.76 39.56 -44.37
CA THR A 66 16.41 39.03 -44.10
C THR A 66 16.34 37.51 -44.22
N LEU A 67 17.01 36.91 -45.21
CA LEU A 67 17.08 35.46 -45.37
C LEU A 67 17.72 34.77 -44.17
N LYS A 68 18.82 35.33 -43.64
CA LYS A 68 19.50 34.83 -42.46
C LYS A 68 18.60 34.89 -41.22
N LEU A 69 17.87 36.00 -41.04
CA LEU A 69 16.94 36.20 -39.94
C LEU A 69 15.76 35.22 -40.01
N VAL A 70 15.23 34.98 -41.22
CA VAL A 70 14.18 33.97 -41.45
C VAL A 70 14.69 32.56 -41.14
N LYS A 71 15.92 32.22 -41.53
CA LYS A 71 16.50 30.91 -41.25
C LYS A 71 16.67 30.67 -39.75
N GLU A 72 17.23 31.64 -39.03
CA GLU A 72 17.39 31.57 -37.57
C GLU A 72 16.03 31.48 -36.87
N ASN A 73 15.04 32.24 -37.34
CA ASN A 73 13.69 32.18 -36.79
C ASN A 73 13.06 30.80 -37.05
N ASN A 74 13.24 30.22 -38.23
CA ASN A 74 12.72 28.88 -38.54
C ASN A 74 13.38 27.80 -37.67
N GLU A 75 14.70 27.87 -37.45
CA GLU A 75 15.43 26.97 -36.55
C GLU A 75 14.92 27.08 -35.10
N LYS A 76 14.73 28.30 -34.59
CA LYS A 76 14.11 28.53 -33.27
C LYS A 76 12.69 27.98 -33.20
N THR A 77 11.89 28.20 -34.24
CA THR A 77 10.50 27.73 -34.28
C THR A 77 10.43 26.20 -34.29
N SER A 78 11.34 25.53 -35.01
CA SER A 78 11.47 24.07 -35.00
C SER A 78 11.84 23.55 -33.62
N SER A 79 12.85 24.14 -32.98
CA SER A 79 13.26 23.75 -31.62
C SER A 79 12.14 23.92 -30.59
N ILE A 80 11.35 24.99 -30.70
CA ILE A 80 10.17 25.21 -29.84
C ILE A 80 9.11 24.14 -30.11
N LEU A 81 8.86 23.81 -31.38
CA LEU A 81 7.88 22.79 -31.75
C LEU A 81 8.26 21.41 -31.22
N ASP A 82 9.54 21.05 -31.27
CA ASP A 82 10.05 19.81 -30.70
C ASP A 82 9.82 19.77 -29.18
N ALA A 83 10.17 20.86 -28.47
CA ALA A 83 9.94 20.96 -27.03
C ALA A 83 8.44 20.89 -26.65
N VAL A 84 7.56 21.49 -27.45
CA VAL A 84 6.10 21.40 -27.27
C VAL A 84 5.62 19.97 -27.51
N THR A 85 6.14 19.29 -28.52
CA THR A 85 5.76 17.91 -28.84
C THR A 85 6.18 16.95 -27.73
N ASP A 86 7.40 17.09 -27.21
CA ASP A 86 7.91 16.29 -26.09
C ASP A 86 7.10 16.51 -24.81
N THR A 87 6.83 17.77 -24.46
CA THR A 87 6.02 18.08 -23.27
C THR A 87 4.59 17.55 -23.40
N MET A 88 3.99 17.63 -24.58
CA MET A 88 2.66 17.07 -24.84
C MET A 88 2.65 15.53 -24.79
N GLY A 89 3.71 14.87 -25.25
CA GLY A 89 3.89 13.42 -25.10
C GLY A 89 3.97 13.00 -23.63
N VAL A 90 4.77 13.71 -22.83
CA VAL A 90 4.87 13.47 -21.38
C VAL A 90 3.51 13.71 -20.70
N ALA A 91 2.85 14.83 -20.96
CA ALA A 91 1.55 15.16 -20.37
C ALA A 91 0.49 14.09 -20.72
N SER A 92 0.46 13.64 -21.96
CA SER A 92 -0.46 12.58 -22.41
C SER A 92 -0.22 11.27 -21.68
N SER A 93 1.05 10.87 -21.50
CA SER A 93 1.40 9.66 -20.75
C SER A 93 0.97 9.74 -19.27
N GLN A 94 1.06 10.92 -18.65
CA GLN A 94 0.63 11.14 -17.27
C GLN A 94 -0.90 11.07 -17.14
N LEU A 95 -1.64 11.63 -18.11
CA LEU A 95 -3.10 11.53 -18.14
C LEU A 95 -3.57 10.07 -18.23
N VAL A 96 -2.95 9.25 -19.09
CA VAL A 96 -3.27 7.82 -19.20
C VAL A 96 -3.05 7.10 -17.87
N ARG A 97 -1.95 7.39 -17.16
CA ARG A 97 -1.69 6.83 -15.83
C ARG A 97 -2.75 7.25 -14.82
N LEU A 98 -3.15 8.53 -14.81
CA LEU A 98 -4.20 9.02 -13.93
C LEU A 98 -5.55 8.33 -14.22
N PHE A 99 -5.93 8.16 -15.48
CA PHE A 99 -7.15 7.44 -15.84
C PHE A 99 -7.11 5.97 -15.40
N SER A 100 -5.97 5.29 -15.56
CA SER A 100 -5.81 3.92 -15.06
C SER A 100 -5.94 3.82 -13.53
N LEU A 101 -5.41 4.82 -12.80
CA LEU A 101 -5.54 4.88 -11.34
C LEU A 101 -7.00 5.05 -10.93
N THR A 102 -7.76 5.90 -11.63
CA THR A 102 -9.19 6.11 -11.32
C THR A 102 -10.01 4.84 -11.53
N GLU A 103 -9.71 4.06 -12.57
CA GLU A 103 -10.38 2.78 -12.83
C GLU A 103 -10.06 1.75 -11.73
N HIS A 104 -8.78 1.66 -11.33
CA HIS A 104 -8.40 0.81 -10.20
C HIS A 104 -9.09 1.23 -8.91
N LEU A 105 -9.12 2.53 -8.59
CA LEU A 105 -9.80 3.04 -7.39
C LEU A 105 -11.28 2.66 -7.38
N GLU A 106 -11.97 2.73 -8.51
CA GLU A 106 -13.37 2.30 -8.62
C GLU A 106 -13.55 0.81 -8.26
N VAL A 107 -12.67 -0.06 -8.78
CA VAL A 107 -12.69 -1.49 -8.49
C VAL A 107 -12.39 -1.77 -7.02
N TRP A 108 -11.40 -1.08 -6.44
CA TRP A 108 -11.06 -1.21 -5.01
C TRP A 108 -12.22 -0.77 -4.12
N ILE A 109 -12.85 0.37 -4.41
CA ILE A 109 -14.01 0.87 -3.65
C ILE A 109 -15.17 -0.13 -3.73
N ARG A 110 -15.48 -0.63 -4.93
CA ARG A 110 -16.57 -1.62 -5.10
C ARG A 110 -16.30 -2.90 -4.32
N THR A 111 -15.06 -3.37 -4.33
CA THR A 111 -14.63 -4.57 -3.60
C THR A 111 -14.70 -4.35 -2.09
N LEU A 112 -14.24 -3.19 -1.59
CA LEU A 112 -14.34 -2.83 -0.18
C LEU A 112 -15.79 -2.76 0.28
N VAL A 113 -16.67 -2.13 -0.49
CA VAL A 113 -18.11 -2.07 -0.19
C VAL A 113 -18.72 -3.47 -0.14
N HIS A 114 -18.36 -4.34 -1.07
CA HIS A 114 -18.82 -5.74 -1.08
C HIS A 114 -18.42 -6.48 0.20
N TYR A 115 -17.13 -6.45 0.58
CA TYR A 115 -16.66 -7.10 1.81
C TYR A 115 -17.29 -6.50 3.07
N CYS A 116 -17.46 -5.19 3.14
CA CYS A 116 -18.14 -4.55 4.26
C CYS A 116 -19.58 -5.07 4.42
N ASN A 117 -20.31 -5.22 3.32
CA ASN A 117 -21.67 -5.76 3.35
C ASN A 117 -21.70 -7.23 3.81
N GLU A 118 -20.77 -8.07 3.35
CA GLU A 118 -20.67 -9.46 3.82
C GLU A 118 -20.37 -9.56 5.32
N ILE A 119 -19.45 -8.72 5.83
CA ILE A 119 -19.12 -8.67 7.25
C ILE A 119 -20.32 -8.21 8.07
N ILE A 120 -21.04 -7.17 7.61
CA ILE A 120 -22.25 -6.69 8.30
C ILE A 120 -23.31 -7.80 8.39
N ASP A 121 -23.55 -8.53 7.30
CA ASP A 121 -24.50 -9.63 7.27
C ASP A 121 -24.11 -10.79 8.21
N LEU A 122 -22.81 -11.14 8.24
CA LEU A 122 -22.29 -12.13 9.19
C LEU A 122 -22.46 -11.69 10.65
N VAL A 123 -22.19 -10.42 10.95
CA VAL A 123 -22.34 -9.85 12.29
C VAL A 123 -23.81 -9.84 12.71
N GLN A 124 -24.73 -9.50 11.80
CA GLN A 124 -26.18 -9.54 12.05
C GLN A 124 -26.62 -10.98 12.38
N ARG A 125 -26.28 -11.95 11.53
CA ARG A 125 -26.62 -13.37 11.77
C ARG A 125 -26.07 -13.90 13.08
N ASN A 126 -24.82 -13.56 13.42
CA ASN A 126 -24.22 -13.95 14.68
C ASN A 126 -24.93 -13.30 15.88
N THR A 127 -25.33 -12.04 15.76
CA THR A 127 -26.06 -11.32 16.81
C THR A 127 -27.42 -11.96 17.05
N ASP A 128 -28.15 -12.31 15.99
CA ASP A 128 -29.44 -12.99 16.09
C ASP A 128 -29.33 -14.35 16.77
N MET A 129 -28.29 -15.13 16.42
CA MET A 129 -28.01 -16.41 17.09
C MET A 129 -27.71 -16.21 18.58
N LEU A 130 -26.88 -15.22 18.93
CA LEU A 130 -26.55 -14.92 20.33
C LEU A 130 -27.79 -14.50 21.13
N LEU A 131 -28.65 -13.66 20.55
CA LEU A 131 -29.92 -13.26 21.17
C LEU A 131 -30.86 -14.47 21.35
N SER A 132 -30.93 -15.36 20.35
CA SER A 132 -31.69 -16.60 20.45
C SER A 132 -31.16 -17.52 21.56
N ILE A 133 -29.84 -17.71 21.65
CA ILE A 133 -29.20 -18.49 22.71
C ILE A 133 -29.50 -17.88 24.07
N HIS A 134 -29.38 -16.56 24.20
CA HIS A 134 -29.72 -15.87 25.43
C HIS A 134 -31.19 -16.09 25.82
N GLY A 135 -32.11 -16.04 24.85
CA GLY A 135 -33.52 -16.40 25.04
C GLY A 135 -33.73 -17.84 25.52
N ILE A 136 -32.96 -18.80 24.99
CA ILE A 136 -33.00 -20.20 25.45
C ILE A 136 -32.47 -20.31 26.88
N VAL A 137 -31.33 -19.69 27.18
CA VAL A 137 -30.70 -19.74 28.50
C VAL A 137 -31.60 -19.11 29.56
N THR A 138 -32.19 -17.95 29.29
CA THR A 138 -33.13 -17.30 30.21
C THR A 138 -34.39 -18.14 30.46
N ARG A 139 -34.94 -18.76 29.41
CA ARG A 139 -36.06 -19.70 29.55
C ARG A 139 -35.65 -20.94 30.36
N LEU A 140 -34.48 -21.51 30.09
CA LEU A 140 -33.96 -22.64 30.84
C LEU A 140 -33.73 -22.27 32.31
N GLU A 141 -33.13 -21.12 32.58
CA GLU A 141 -32.95 -20.59 33.94
C GLU A 141 -34.28 -20.42 34.65
N SER A 142 -35.29 -19.85 33.98
CA SER A 142 -36.63 -19.70 34.55
C SER A 142 -37.32 -21.04 34.82
N ALA A 143 -37.12 -22.05 33.95
CA ALA A 143 -37.66 -23.39 34.11
C ALA A 143 -36.92 -24.20 35.20
N MET A 144 -35.62 -23.95 35.38
CA MET A 144 -34.80 -24.55 36.44
C MET A 144 -35.00 -23.85 37.79
N ARG A 145 -35.55 -22.63 37.82
CA ARG A 145 -36.01 -21.92 39.02
C ARG A 145 -37.28 -22.58 39.56
N VAL A 146 -37.16 -23.83 40.03
CA VAL A 146 -38.19 -24.48 40.84
C VAL A 146 -38.34 -23.67 42.14
N PRO A 147 -39.54 -23.22 42.53
CA PRO A 147 -39.73 -22.60 43.84
C PRO A 147 -39.50 -23.66 44.91
N GLY A 148 -38.37 -23.56 45.62
CA GLY A 148 -38.16 -24.31 46.87
C GLY A 148 -37.10 -25.41 46.88
N VAL A 149 -36.42 -25.73 45.77
CA VAL A 149 -35.25 -26.63 45.83
C VAL A 149 -33.99 -25.79 46.03
N ASN A 150 -33.75 -25.36 47.26
CA ASN A 150 -32.40 -24.97 47.67
C ASN A 150 -31.55 -26.24 47.63
N CYS A 151 -30.93 -26.50 46.47
CA CYS A 151 -29.94 -27.55 46.35
C CYS A 151 -28.65 -27.01 46.98
N PRO A 152 -28.27 -27.43 48.19
CA PRO A 152 -26.99 -27.04 48.76
C PRO A 152 -25.86 -27.32 47.76
N ILE A 153 -24.98 -26.35 47.56
CA ILE A 153 -23.86 -26.47 46.61
C ILE A 153 -22.54 -26.57 47.35
N LEU A 154 -21.56 -27.23 46.74
CA LEU A 154 -20.14 -27.12 47.09
C LEU A 154 -19.43 -26.32 46.00
N GLU A 155 -18.61 -25.36 46.38
CA GLU A 155 -17.70 -24.72 45.45
C GLU A 155 -16.51 -25.65 45.21
N PHE A 156 -16.26 -26.03 43.97
CA PHE A 156 -15.21 -26.97 43.64
C PHE A 156 -14.29 -26.37 42.58
N GLU A 157 -12.99 -26.32 42.86
CA GLU A 157 -11.98 -25.93 41.89
C GLU A 157 -11.24 -27.17 41.40
N ASN A 158 -11.27 -27.40 40.09
CA ASN A 158 -10.59 -28.55 39.50
C ASN A 158 -9.06 -28.32 39.41
N PRO A 159 -8.26 -29.34 39.08
CA PRO A 159 -6.79 -29.26 38.96
C PRO A 159 -6.28 -28.29 37.89
N PHE A 160 -7.19 -27.72 37.12
CA PHE A 160 -6.94 -26.80 36.01
C PHE A 160 -7.37 -25.37 36.36
N GLY A 161 -7.77 -25.10 37.60
CA GLY A 161 -8.22 -23.78 38.08
C GLY A 161 -9.63 -23.39 37.67
N ILE A 162 -10.44 -24.34 37.19
CA ILE A 162 -11.83 -24.08 36.81
C ILE A 162 -12.72 -24.30 38.03
N LYS A 163 -13.42 -23.25 38.44
CA LYS A 163 -14.40 -23.27 39.52
C LYS A 163 -15.77 -23.72 39.03
N MET A 164 -16.44 -24.55 39.81
CA MET A 164 -17.76 -25.08 39.52
C MET A 164 -18.59 -25.30 40.79
N ALA A 165 -19.90 -25.17 40.68
CA ALA A 165 -20.83 -25.49 41.77
C ALA A 165 -21.31 -26.94 41.61
N LEU A 166 -20.99 -27.79 42.58
CA LEU A 166 -21.43 -29.19 42.62
C LEU A 166 -22.65 -29.35 43.54
N PRO A 167 -23.68 -30.11 43.16
CA PRO A 167 -24.76 -30.46 44.07
C PRO A 167 -24.21 -31.25 45.28
N PHE A 168 -24.42 -30.75 46.50
CA PHE A 168 -23.90 -31.36 47.73
C PHE A 168 -24.43 -32.80 47.90
N GLN A 169 -25.67 -33.09 47.51
CA GLN A 169 -26.28 -34.42 47.60
C GLN A 169 -25.58 -35.46 46.72
N MET A 170 -24.86 -35.03 45.67
CA MET A 170 -24.02 -35.93 44.88
C MET A 170 -22.61 -36.10 45.46
N CYS A 171 -22.26 -35.27 46.44
CA CYS A 171 -20.93 -35.17 47.02
C CYS A 171 -20.93 -35.44 48.53
N ASP A 172 -22.05 -35.82 49.15
CA ASP A 172 -22.19 -36.06 50.59
C ASP A 172 -21.36 -37.26 51.09
N THR A 173 -20.99 -38.13 50.15
CA THR A 173 -20.12 -39.28 50.31
C THR A 173 -18.91 -39.17 49.38
N TRP A 174 -17.78 -39.72 49.82
CA TRP A 174 -16.56 -39.74 49.01
C TRP A 174 -16.77 -40.47 47.67
N GLU A 175 -17.45 -41.61 47.71
CA GLU A 175 -17.84 -42.39 46.52
C GLU A 175 -18.75 -41.59 45.58
N GLY A 176 -19.69 -40.80 46.12
CA GLY A 176 -20.54 -39.91 45.33
C GLY A 176 -19.73 -38.92 44.52
N LEU A 177 -18.82 -38.21 45.20
CA LEU A 177 -17.88 -37.29 44.54
C LEU A 177 -17.05 -38.04 43.48
N CYS A 178 -16.47 -39.19 43.80
CA CYS A 178 -15.65 -39.95 42.86
C CYS A 178 -16.42 -40.27 41.56
N ARG A 179 -17.67 -40.74 41.67
CA ARG A 179 -18.51 -41.05 40.52
C ARG A 179 -18.80 -39.81 39.68
N LEU A 180 -19.12 -38.69 40.34
CA LEU A 180 -19.36 -37.42 39.68
C LEU A 180 -18.12 -36.92 38.93
N LEU A 181 -16.94 -37.01 39.55
CA LEU A 181 -15.67 -36.63 38.93
C LEU A 181 -15.35 -37.49 37.70
N VAL A 182 -15.61 -38.80 37.74
CA VAL A 182 -15.41 -39.68 36.56
C VAL A 182 -16.25 -39.20 35.37
N VAL A 183 -17.51 -38.87 35.59
CA VAL A 183 -18.41 -38.32 34.56
C VAL A 183 -17.92 -36.96 34.07
N MET A 184 -17.56 -36.06 34.99
CA MET A 184 -17.10 -34.71 34.65
C MET A 184 -15.82 -34.68 33.82
N PHE A 185 -14.94 -35.66 34.03
CA PHE A 185 -13.68 -35.82 33.31
C PHE A 185 -13.80 -36.72 32.08
N TYR A 186 -14.98 -37.24 31.73
CA TYR A 186 -15.16 -38.09 30.55
C TYR A 186 -14.68 -37.38 29.27
N ASN A 187 -13.84 -38.05 28.48
CA ASN A 187 -13.15 -37.49 27.30
C ASN A 187 -12.34 -36.21 27.57
N LYS A 188 -11.95 -35.94 28.82
CA LYS A 188 -11.11 -34.80 29.20
C LYS A 188 -9.75 -35.25 29.73
N PRO A 189 -8.73 -34.38 29.67
CA PRO A 189 -7.42 -34.70 30.22
C PRO A 189 -7.52 -34.97 31.73
N GLY A 190 -6.85 -36.04 32.19
CA GLY A 190 -6.92 -36.49 33.59
C GLY A 190 -7.96 -37.58 33.88
N HIS A 191 -8.85 -37.93 32.94
CA HIS A 191 -9.89 -38.96 33.14
C HIS A 191 -9.39 -40.25 33.77
N ARG A 192 -8.35 -40.86 33.17
CA ARG A 192 -7.76 -42.13 33.67
C ARG A 192 -7.18 -42.01 35.08
N LEU A 193 -6.69 -40.82 35.46
CA LEU A 193 -6.14 -40.59 36.79
C LEU A 193 -7.27 -40.45 37.81
N VAL A 194 -8.33 -39.73 37.46
CA VAL A 194 -9.56 -39.62 38.28
C VAL A 194 -10.22 -40.98 38.47
N GLU A 195 -10.35 -41.77 37.40
CA GLU A 195 -10.90 -43.13 37.44
C GLU A 195 -10.10 -44.06 38.37
N ARG A 196 -8.77 -43.91 38.38
CA ARG A 196 -7.86 -44.63 39.29
C ARG A 196 -7.74 -43.99 40.68
N ARG A 197 -8.57 -43.00 41.01
CA ARG A 197 -8.56 -42.26 42.29
C ARG A 197 -7.20 -41.61 42.61
N ARG A 198 -6.47 -41.19 41.57
CA ARG A 198 -5.17 -40.50 41.69
C ARG A 198 -5.36 -39.00 41.79
N PHE A 199 -6.01 -38.58 42.86
CA PHE A 199 -6.24 -37.19 43.15
C PHE A 199 -6.36 -36.98 44.66
N VAL A 200 -6.17 -35.73 45.07
CA VAL A 200 -6.38 -35.27 46.45
C VAL A 200 -7.37 -34.12 46.39
N VAL A 201 -8.29 -34.11 47.35
CA VAL A 201 -9.20 -32.99 47.57
C VAL A 201 -8.76 -32.28 48.84
N MET A 202 -8.68 -30.96 48.78
CA MET A 202 -8.23 -30.09 49.85
C MET A 202 -9.31 -29.07 50.16
N GLN A 203 -9.42 -28.64 51.41
CA GLN A 203 -10.28 -27.52 51.75
C GLN A 203 -9.62 -26.21 51.32
N SER A 204 -10.28 -25.39 50.51
CA SER A 204 -9.64 -24.21 49.89
C SER A 204 -9.14 -23.17 50.89
N ARG A 205 -9.79 -23.09 52.07
CA ARG A 205 -9.42 -22.11 53.12
C ARG A 205 -8.14 -22.50 53.86
N THR A 206 -7.97 -23.78 54.16
CA THR A 206 -6.88 -24.30 54.99
C THR A 206 -5.78 -24.95 54.17
N ASN A 207 -6.04 -25.23 52.88
CA ASN A 207 -5.22 -26.07 52.00
C ASN A 207 -4.86 -27.43 52.63
N MET A 208 -5.71 -27.93 53.54
CA MET A 208 -5.50 -29.23 54.18
C MET A 208 -6.17 -30.32 53.34
N PRO A 209 -5.47 -31.45 53.09
CA PRO A 209 -6.05 -32.58 52.38
C PRO A 209 -7.15 -33.24 53.23
N ILE A 210 -8.30 -33.48 52.61
CA ILE A 210 -9.42 -34.18 53.22
C ILE A 210 -9.26 -35.66 52.93
N LYS A 211 -9.18 -36.48 53.98
CA LYS A 211 -9.10 -37.93 53.82
C LYS A 211 -10.48 -38.51 53.50
N PRO A 212 -10.56 -39.55 52.64
CA PRO A 212 -11.82 -40.23 52.32
C PRO A 212 -12.61 -40.68 53.56
N GLU A 213 -11.92 -41.19 54.57
CA GLU A 213 -12.50 -41.69 55.84
C GLU A 213 -13.18 -40.60 56.69
N HIS A 214 -12.81 -39.33 56.50
CA HIS A 214 -13.37 -38.21 57.24
C HIS A 214 -14.27 -37.33 56.38
N TRP A 215 -14.53 -37.73 55.13
CA TRP A 215 -15.21 -36.91 54.13
C TRP A 215 -16.52 -36.31 54.63
N SER A 216 -17.48 -37.15 55.04
CA SER A 216 -18.82 -36.70 55.45
C SER A 216 -18.83 -35.83 56.71
N THR A 217 -17.74 -35.82 57.49
CA THR A 217 -17.57 -34.95 58.66
C THR A 217 -16.74 -33.69 58.35
N SER A 218 -16.05 -33.65 57.21
CA SER A 218 -15.11 -32.59 56.83
C SER A 218 -15.69 -31.61 55.83
N ILE A 219 -16.86 -31.89 55.26
CA ILE A 219 -17.51 -31.04 54.26
C ILE A 219 -18.93 -30.67 54.69
N VAL A 220 -19.28 -29.40 54.49
CA VAL A 220 -20.66 -28.90 54.68
C VAL A 220 -21.12 -28.13 53.44
N PRO A 221 -22.44 -27.98 53.22
CA PRO A 221 -22.97 -27.11 52.18
C PRO A 221 -22.33 -25.71 52.21
N GLY A 222 -21.89 -25.24 51.05
CA GLY A 222 -21.22 -23.95 50.87
C GLY A 222 -19.71 -23.98 51.04
N ASP A 223 -19.11 -25.13 51.41
CA ASP A 223 -17.66 -25.24 51.47
C ASP A 223 -17.02 -25.11 50.09
N SER A 224 -15.83 -24.50 50.08
CA SER A 224 -14.95 -24.42 48.93
C SER A 224 -13.86 -25.48 49.02
N LEU A 225 -13.74 -26.29 47.98
CA LEU A 225 -12.83 -27.40 47.84
C LEU A 225 -11.93 -27.23 46.61
N ASN A 226 -10.67 -27.60 46.73
CA ASN A 226 -9.70 -27.61 45.65
C ASN A 226 -9.27 -29.05 45.37
N MET A 227 -9.17 -29.41 44.10
CA MET A 227 -8.69 -30.73 43.67
C MET A 227 -7.34 -30.63 42.99
N SER A 228 -6.46 -31.55 43.33
CA SER A 228 -5.19 -31.78 42.66
C SER A 228 -5.11 -33.20 42.14
N ILE A 229 -4.62 -33.39 40.92
CA ILE A 229 -4.33 -34.72 40.37
C ILE A 229 -2.90 -35.12 40.75
N LEU A 230 -2.73 -36.39 41.10
CA LEU A 230 -1.43 -37.01 41.41
C LEU A 230 -0.85 -37.63 40.13
N LEU A 231 0.32 -37.15 39.73
CA LEU A 231 1.09 -37.67 38.60
C LEU A 231 2.25 -38.51 39.14
N GLU A 232 2.39 -39.75 38.66
CA GLU A 232 3.63 -40.50 38.82
C GLU A 232 4.69 -39.99 37.85
N ARG A 233 5.91 -39.79 38.34
CA ARG A 233 7.06 -39.58 37.47
C ARG A 233 7.22 -40.82 36.56
N LEU A 234 7.42 -40.60 35.25
CA LEU A 234 7.64 -41.67 34.27
C LEU A 234 9.01 -42.33 34.49
N GLY A 235 9.16 -43.13 35.55
CA GLY A 235 10.39 -43.85 35.88
C GLY A 235 11.56 -42.94 36.30
N SER A 236 12.49 -43.50 37.05
CA SER A 236 13.70 -42.83 37.54
C SER A 236 14.70 -42.43 36.44
N GLN A 237 14.40 -42.70 35.16
CA GLN A 237 15.33 -42.53 34.03
C GLN A 237 14.83 -41.62 32.90
N SER A 238 13.59 -41.11 32.93
CA SER A 238 13.14 -40.14 31.90
C SER A 238 13.26 -38.70 32.39
N THR A 239 13.90 -37.85 31.56
CA THR A 239 14.07 -36.41 31.82
C THR A 239 12.86 -35.58 31.37
N GLY A 240 12.00 -36.17 30.53
CA GLY A 240 10.84 -35.52 29.94
C GLY A 240 9.57 -35.71 30.75
N PHE A 241 8.92 -34.60 31.09
CA PHE A 241 7.58 -34.56 31.68
C PHE A 241 6.52 -34.35 30.59
N ARG A 242 5.42 -35.10 30.66
CA ARG A 242 4.26 -34.93 29.76
C ARG A 242 3.17 -34.12 30.45
N CYS A 243 2.83 -32.96 29.89
CA CYS A 243 1.77 -32.10 30.43
C CYS A 243 0.41 -32.81 30.40
N PRO A 244 -0.30 -32.92 31.54
CA PRO A 244 -1.58 -33.62 31.60
C PRO A 244 -2.74 -32.82 30.99
N ARG A 245 -2.55 -31.56 30.59
CA ARG A 245 -3.59 -30.71 29.98
C ARG A 245 -3.51 -30.69 28.45
N CYS A 246 -2.30 -30.67 27.89
CA CYS A 246 -2.08 -30.45 26.46
C CYS A 246 -1.13 -31.48 25.80
N ASP A 247 -0.76 -32.52 26.56
CA ASP A 247 0.14 -33.62 26.16
C ASP A 247 1.54 -33.21 25.68
N TYR A 248 1.90 -31.93 25.85
CA TYR A 248 3.22 -31.43 25.50
C TYR A 248 4.30 -32.04 26.40
N VAL A 249 5.33 -32.61 25.79
CA VAL A 249 6.47 -33.19 26.48
C VAL A 249 7.57 -32.14 26.60
N PHE A 250 8.08 -31.90 27.80
CA PHE A 250 9.14 -30.93 28.07
C PHE A 250 10.08 -31.44 29.15
N ASP A 251 11.35 -31.07 29.09
CA ASP A 251 12.33 -31.45 30.12
C ASP A 251 12.07 -30.69 31.43
N SER A 252 12.25 -31.41 32.55
CA SER A 252 12.11 -30.84 33.88
C SER A 252 13.30 -29.93 34.21
N ILE A 253 13.31 -28.70 33.69
CA ILE A 253 14.28 -27.69 34.14
C ILE A 253 13.84 -27.27 35.53
N SER A 254 14.44 -27.87 36.57
CA SER A 254 14.25 -27.44 37.95
C SER A 254 14.70 -25.99 38.05
N SER A 255 13.76 -25.05 38.15
CA SER A 255 14.14 -23.69 38.56
C SER A 255 14.66 -23.82 39.99
N SER A 256 15.94 -23.50 40.21
CA SER A 256 16.68 -23.72 41.47
C SER A 256 16.12 -22.99 42.70
N PHE A 257 14.98 -22.32 42.57
CA PHE A 257 14.33 -21.53 43.62
C PHE A 257 12.83 -21.84 43.83
N ARG A 258 12.17 -22.62 42.97
CA ARG A 258 10.75 -22.97 43.14
C ARG A 258 10.56 -24.48 42.97
N ARG A 259 9.99 -25.14 44.00
CA ARG A 259 9.48 -26.51 43.91
C ARG A 259 8.34 -26.51 42.88
N GLY A 260 8.55 -27.19 41.74
CA GLY A 260 7.56 -27.30 40.68
C GLY A 260 8.04 -26.97 39.26
N TYR A 261 7.17 -27.24 38.30
CA TYR A 261 7.39 -27.08 36.87
C TYR A 261 6.18 -26.41 36.22
N GLN A 262 6.42 -25.59 35.20
CA GLN A 262 5.36 -25.00 34.39
C GLN A 262 5.44 -25.50 32.96
N CYS A 263 4.31 -25.95 32.41
CA CYS A 263 4.26 -26.33 31.00
C CYS A 263 4.47 -25.10 30.11
N PRO A 264 5.45 -25.10 29.20
CA PRO A 264 5.71 -23.94 28.34
C PRO A 264 4.63 -23.72 27.27
N LYS A 265 3.81 -24.74 26.96
CA LYS A 265 2.75 -24.65 25.95
C LYS A 265 1.43 -24.10 26.51
N CYS A 266 1.04 -24.53 27.71
CA CYS A 266 -0.28 -24.20 28.27
C CYS A 266 -0.21 -23.57 29.67
N PHE A 267 0.98 -23.20 30.12
CA PHE A 267 1.28 -22.50 31.37
C PHE A 267 0.76 -23.16 32.64
N LEU A 268 0.43 -24.45 32.57
CA LEU A 268 -0.06 -25.22 33.70
C LEU A 268 1.08 -25.42 34.71
N TRP A 269 0.85 -25.02 35.96
CA TRP A 269 1.78 -25.25 37.06
C TRP A 269 1.59 -26.64 37.66
N SER A 270 2.68 -27.28 38.02
CA SER A 270 2.71 -28.55 38.73
C SER A 270 3.73 -28.47 39.85
N ASP A 271 3.34 -28.82 41.07
CA ASP A 271 4.22 -28.84 42.24
C ASP A 271 4.82 -30.24 42.45
N THR A 272 5.99 -30.31 43.06
CA THR A 272 6.62 -31.56 43.50
C THR A 272 6.28 -31.77 44.97
N ALA A 273 5.54 -32.82 45.32
CA ALA A 273 5.21 -33.06 46.72
C ALA A 273 6.32 -33.85 47.43
N ASP A 274 6.91 -33.24 48.45
CA ASP A 274 7.37 -33.94 49.65
C ASP A 274 6.22 -33.90 50.68
N GLU A 275 6.04 -34.96 51.46
CA GLU A 275 4.86 -35.38 52.24
C GLU A 275 4.14 -34.35 53.17
N VAL A 276 4.49 -33.07 53.22
CA VAL A 276 4.07 -32.19 54.33
C VAL A 276 3.28 -30.93 53.94
N GLN A 277 3.30 -30.43 52.71
CA GLN A 277 2.49 -29.25 52.33
C GLN A 277 2.06 -29.29 50.86
N LEU A 278 0.76 -29.51 50.62
CA LEU A 278 0.20 -29.57 49.27
C LEU A 278 -0.47 -28.23 48.94
N GLY A 279 0.16 -27.46 48.04
CA GLY A 279 -0.42 -26.26 47.46
C GLY A 279 -1.37 -26.59 46.29
N ILE A 280 -2.21 -25.62 45.94
CA ILE A 280 -3.17 -25.68 44.82
C ILE A 280 -2.39 -25.82 43.51
N SER A 281 -2.15 -27.06 43.06
CA SER A 281 -1.55 -27.40 41.76
C SER A 281 -1.61 -28.91 41.49
N LEU A 282 -1.38 -29.31 40.24
CA LEU A 282 -1.06 -30.71 39.91
C LEU A 282 0.16 -31.16 40.69
N ILE A 283 0.07 -32.29 41.38
CA ILE A 283 1.14 -32.76 42.25
C ILE A 283 1.86 -33.93 41.58
N LEU A 284 3.17 -33.80 41.41
CA LEU A 284 4.07 -34.89 41.05
C LEU A 284 4.44 -35.67 42.32
N ALA A 285 4.10 -36.96 42.34
CA ALA A 285 4.58 -37.92 43.32
C ALA A 285 6.03 -38.31 42.96
N VAL A 286 6.94 -38.16 43.92
CA VAL A 286 8.35 -38.57 43.82
C VAL A 286 8.46 -40.08 43.96
#